data_AF-A0A1U9LJQ9-F1
#
_entry.id   AF-A0A1U9LJQ9-F1
#
_cell.length_a   1.000
_cell.length_b   1.000
_cell.length_c   1.000
_cell.angle_alpha   90.00
_cell.angle_beta   90.00
_cell.angle_gamma   90.00
#
_symmetry.space_group_name_H-M   'P 1'
#
loop_
_entity.id
_entity.type
_entity.pdbx_description
1 polymer ?
#
loop_
_entity_poly.entity_id
_entity_poly.type
_entity_poly.pdbx_seq_one_letter_code
_entity_poly.pdbx_strand_id
1 'polypeptide(L)'
;MSSQISREDFKWRHDPQTGAMVVVRNDRVYGEIIPWTDKDSGELTGFTGNIIPPNGCMKEFMPSEGFWTPLDKAKEEVVTEICRILEEVVGSVSPDTSMTTAPKADSNPKAASPLA
;
A
#
# COMPACT_ATOMS: atom_id res chain seq x y z
N MET A 1 -4.83 2.42 -17.70
CA MET A 1 -3.94 3.52 -17.26
C MET A 1 -3.28 3.05 -15.98
N SER A 2 -1.98 2.79 -15.96
CA SER A 2 -1.29 2.49 -14.70
C SER A 2 -1.14 3.80 -13.93
N SER A 3 -1.92 3.97 -12.86
CA SER A 3 -1.78 5.10 -11.95
C SER A 3 -0.48 4.91 -11.17
N GLN A 4 0.62 5.46 -11.67
CA GLN A 4 1.89 5.48 -10.93
C GLN A 4 1.67 6.26 -9.64
N ILE A 5 2.06 5.68 -8.51
CA ILE A 5 1.87 6.29 -7.20
C ILE A 5 2.98 7.33 -7.02
N SER A 6 2.59 8.61 -6.97
CA SER A 6 3.55 9.69 -6.77
C SER A 6 3.93 9.80 -5.29
N ARG A 7 5.22 9.88 -5.00
CA ARG A 7 5.73 10.13 -3.64
C ARG A 7 5.27 11.49 -3.10
N GLU A 8 4.97 12.44 -3.97
CA GLU A 8 4.55 13.80 -3.60
C GLU A 8 3.10 13.84 -3.05
N ASP A 9 2.32 12.79 -3.29
CA ASP A 9 0.96 12.65 -2.76
C ASP A 9 0.95 12.46 -1.23
N PHE A 10 2.07 12.03 -0.66
CA PHE A 10 2.19 11.75 0.77
C PHE A 10 2.50 13.02 1.54
N LYS A 11 1.69 13.30 2.56
CA LYS A 11 1.84 14.44 3.46
C LYS A 11 2.13 13.95 4.86
N TRP A 12 3.08 14.61 5.53
CA TRP A 12 3.43 14.33 6.92
C TRP A 12 2.68 15.28 7.85
N ARG A 13 2.12 14.74 8.93
CA ARG A 13 1.46 15.49 9.99
C ARG A 13 2.09 15.11 11.33
N HIS A 14 2.26 16.08 12.20
CA HIS A 14 2.72 15.81 13.57
C HIS A 14 1.51 15.50 14.46
N ASP A 15 1.56 14.41 15.19
CA ASP A 15 0.62 14.09 16.25
C ASP A 15 1.14 14.64 17.59
N PRO A 16 0.53 15.70 18.14
CA PRO A 16 0.99 16.33 19.37
C PRO A 16 0.79 15.45 20.61
N GLN A 17 -0.02 14.39 20.56
CA GLN A 17 -0.25 13.51 21.72
C GLN A 17 0.86 12.49 21.90
N THR A 18 1.33 11.93 20.80
CA THR A 18 2.33 10.86 20.79
C THR A 18 3.72 11.36 20.43
N GLY A 19 3.84 12.58 19.88
CA GLY A 19 5.06 13.07 19.25
C GLY A 19 5.38 12.37 17.93
N ALA A 20 4.47 11.54 17.42
CA ALA A 20 4.68 10.80 16.19
C ALA A 20 4.52 11.69 14.95
N MET A 21 5.21 11.33 13.89
CA MET A 21 5.02 11.88 12.55
C MET A 21 4.20 10.89 11.74
N VAL A 22 3.00 11.27 11.33
CA VAL A 22 2.05 10.42 10.61
C VAL A 22 2.08 10.73 9.12
N VAL A 23 2.16 9.71 8.28
CA VAL A 23 2.10 9.85 6.82
C VAL A 23 0.69 9.57 6.29
N VAL A 24 0.16 10.53 5.53
CA VAL A 24 -1.23 10.55 5.04
C VAL A 24 -1.25 10.74 3.52
N ARG A 25 -2.14 10.01 2.84
CA ARG A 25 -2.48 10.21 1.42
C ARG A 25 -3.98 10.03 1.24
N ASN A 26 -4.65 10.93 0.50
CA ASN A 26 -6.11 10.92 0.29
C ASN A 26 -6.90 10.74 1.60
N ASP A 27 -6.53 11.51 2.63
CA ASP A 27 -7.12 11.46 3.98
C ASP A 27 -7.03 10.10 4.70
N ARG A 28 -6.21 9.17 4.20
CA ARG A 28 -5.91 7.88 4.85
C ARG A 28 -4.50 7.89 5.44
N VAL A 29 -4.39 7.42 6.67
CA VAL A 29 -3.10 7.15 7.32
C VAL A 29 -2.50 5.86 6.75
N TYR A 30 -1.24 5.93 6.35
CA TYR A 30 -0.48 4.79 5.83
C TYR A 30 0.67 4.36 6.74
N GLY A 31 0.97 5.13 7.77
CA GLY A 31 2.00 4.80 8.73
C GLY A 31 2.35 5.97 9.63
N GLU A 32 3.27 5.71 10.53
CA GLU A 32 3.76 6.64 11.52
C GLU A 32 5.24 6.38 11.80
N ILE A 33 5.95 7.43 12.18
CA ILE A 33 7.29 7.38 12.75
C ILE A 33 7.19 7.89 14.18
N ILE A 34 7.61 7.07 15.13
CA ILE A 34 7.60 7.33 16.56
C ILE A 34 9.03 7.66 17.01
N PRO A 35 9.25 8.81 17.67
CA PRO A 35 10.55 9.10 18.27
C PRO A 35 10.88 8.05 19.34
N TRP A 36 12.08 7.50 19.26
CA TRP A 36 12.64 6.61 20.25
C TRP A 36 13.62 7.38 21.13
N THR A 37 13.32 7.37 22.43
CA THR A 37 14.13 8.02 23.46
C THR A 37 14.78 6.93 24.29
N ASP A 38 16.09 7.03 24.45
CA ASP A 38 16.82 6.16 25.35
C ASP A 38 16.37 6.43 26.79
N LYS A 39 15.99 5.37 27.52
CA LYS A 39 15.36 5.50 28.84
C LYS A 39 16.32 5.99 29.91
N ASP A 40 17.62 5.77 29.72
CA ASP A 40 18.64 6.07 30.72
C ASP A 40 19.14 7.53 30.58
N SER A 41 19.28 8.02 29.35
CA SER A 41 19.73 9.38 29.04
C SER A 41 18.58 10.38 28.85
N GLY A 42 17.39 9.92 28.47
CA GLY A 42 16.29 10.79 28.04
C GLY A 42 16.56 11.49 26.71
N GLU A 43 17.64 11.14 26.01
CA GLU A 43 17.98 11.73 24.71
C GLU A 43 17.22 11.03 23.58
N LEU A 44 16.81 11.83 22.60
CA LEU A 44 16.28 11.28 21.34
C LEU A 44 17.41 10.59 20.60
N THR A 45 17.38 9.27 20.63
CA THR A 45 18.36 8.37 20.02
C THR A 45 17.89 7.87 18.65
N GLY A 46 16.60 8.04 18.35
CA GLY A 46 16.14 8.30 17.00
C GLY A 46 14.72 7.83 16.71
N PHE A 47 14.49 6.90 15.77
CA PHE A 47 13.13 6.64 15.28
C PHE A 47 12.81 5.16 15.05
N THR A 48 11.56 4.80 15.36
CA THR A 48 10.89 3.56 14.93
C THR A 48 9.54 3.93 14.30
N GLY A 49 8.69 2.99 13.93
CA GLY A 49 7.39 3.30 13.39
C GLY A 49 6.58 2.10 12.99
N ASN A 50 5.44 2.38 12.38
CA ASN A 50 4.54 1.38 11.83
C ASN A 50 4.11 1.81 10.43
N ILE A 51 4.02 0.85 9.52
CA ILE A 51 3.35 1.01 8.23
C ILE A 51 2.02 0.27 8.32
N ILE A 52 0.96 0.87 7.79
CA ILE A 52 -0.39 0.33 7.74
C ILE A 52 -0.73 0.08 6.27
N PRO A 53 -0.45 -1.13 5.76
CA PRO A 53 -0.83 -1.54 4.42
C PRO A 53 -2.35 -1.47 4.19
N PRO A 54 -2.81 -1.49 2.93
CA PRO A 54 -4.24 -1.50 2.60
C PRO A 54 -5.04 -2.63 3.23
N ASN A 55 -4.40 -3.79 3.44
CA ASN A 55 -5.00 -4.98 4.03
C ASN A 55 -5.22 -4.87 5.56
N GLY A 56 -4.73 -3.80 6.20
CA GLY A 56 -4.88 -3.56 7.63
C GLY A 56 -3.88 -4.29 8.53
N CYS A 57 -3.00 -5.14 7.99
CA CYS A 57 -1.95 -5.82 8.76
C CYS A 57 -0.80 -4.87 9.04
N MET A 58 -0.75 -4.31 10.25
CA MET A 58 0.33 -3.43 10.68
C MET A 58 1.71 -4.11 10.53
N LYS A 59 2.65 -3.37 9.96
CA LYS A 59 4.03 -3.80 9.77
C LYS A 59 4.94 -2.85 10.54
N GLU A 60 5.73 -3.38 11.46
CA GLU A 60 6.74 -2.60 12.17
C GLU A 60 7.78 -2.06 11.18
N PHE A 61 8.22 -0.83 11.41
CA PHE A 61 9.25 -0.16 10.65
C PHE A 61 10.44 0.16 11.55
N MET A 62 11.61 -0.32 11.14
CA MET A 62 12.90 0.08 11.67
C MET A 62 13.69 0.69 10.51
N PRO A 63 14.22 1.91 10.65
CA PRO A 63 15.07 2.50 9.62
C PRO A 63 16.29 1.62 9.32
N SER A 64 16.75 1.64 8.07
CA SER A 64 17.82 0.76 7.59
C SER A 64 19.16 0.97 8.31
N GLU A 65 19.45 2.21 8.76
CA GLU A 65 20.65 2.56 9.52
C GLU A 65 20.43 2.48 11.03
N GLY A 66 19.31 1.89 11.45
CA GLY A 66 18.92 1.78 12.86
C GLY A 66 18.42 3.09 13.44
N PHE A 67 18.42 3.17 14.78
CA PHE A 67 17.79 4.27 15.51
C PHE A 67 18.31 5.65 15.08
N TRP A 68 19.63 5.81 14.89
CA TRP A 68 20.27 7.09 14.57
C TRP A 68 19.97 7.65 13.18
N THR A 69 19.13 6.99 12.39
CA THR A 69 18.74 7.46 11.06
C THR A 69 18.11 8.86 11.15
N PRO A 70 18.58 9.85 10.38
CA PRO A 70 17.97 11.18 10.34
C PRO A 70 16.48 11.10 9.95
N LEU A 71 15.65 11.95 10.56
CA LEU A 71 14.20 11.93 10.36
C LEU A 71 13.80 11.98 8.88
N ASP A 72 14.43 12.83 8.08
CA ASP A 72 14.08 12.97 6.66
C ASP A 72 14.38 11.71 5.84
N LYS A 73 15.45 10.99 6.19
CA LYS A 73 15.76 9.69 5.60
C LYS A 73 14.78 8.61 6.05
N ALA A 74 14.44 8.58 7.34
CA ALA A 74 13.42 7.66 7.84
C ALA A 74 12.05 7.90 7.15
N LYS A 75 11.67 9.16 6.91
CA LYS A 75 10.47 9.50 6.14
C LYS A 75 10.54 9.00 4.70
N GLU A 76 11.69 9.16 4.03
CA GLU A 76 11.89 8.67 2.67
C GLU A 76 11.74 7.14 2.59
N GLU A 77 12.35 6.42 3.53
CA GLU A 77 12.26 4.96 3.60
C GLU A 77 10.81 4.48 3.82
N VAL A 78 10.07 5.13 4.74
CA VAL A 78 8.65 4.83 4.98
C VAL A 78 7.81 5.04 3.71
N VAL A 79 7.98 6.18 3.03
CA VAL A 79 7.24 6.47 1.78
C VAL A 79 7.60 5.44 0.70
N THR A 80 8.87 5.07 0.59
CA THR A 80 9.34 4.07 -0.37
C THR A 80 8.67 2.72 -0.15
N GLU A 81 8.61 2.26 1.10
CA GLU A 81 7.98 0.98 1.44
C GLU A 81 6.46 1.03 1.24
N ILE A 82 5.79 2.14 1.57
CA ILE A 82 4.36 2.31 1.30
C ILE A 82 4.08 2.24 -0.20
N CYS A 83 4.85 2.95 -1.04
CA CYS A 83 4.70 2.88 -2.49
C CYS A 83 4.83 1.44 -2.99
N ARG A 84 5.87 0.73 -2.55
CA ARG A 84 6.10 -0.68 -2.93
C ARG A 84 4.91 -1.57 -2.58
N ILE A 85 4.39 -1.46 -1.35
CA ILE A 85 3.21 -2.22 -0.90
C ILE A 85 1.99 -1.92 -1.77
N LEU A 86 1.75 -0.65 -2.08
CA LEU A 86 0.59 -0.25 -2.88
C LEU A 86 0.72 -0.73 -4.34
N GLU A 87 1.92 -0.71 -4.91
CA GLU A 87 2.20 -1.24 -6.24
C GLU A 87 2.01 -2.75 -6.31
N GLU A 88 2.46 -3.50 -5.29
CA GLU A 88 2.22 -4.94 -5.16
C GLU A 88 0.71 -5.25 -5.14
N VAL A 89 -0.09 -4.48 -4.37
CA VAL A 89 -1.54 -4.63 -4.33
C VAL A 89 -2.18 -4.33 -5.68
N VAL A 90 -1.82 -3.23 -6.34
CA VAL A 90 -2.36 -2.86 -7.67
C VAL A 90 -1.99 -3.90 -8.74
N GLY A 91 -0.76 -4.42 -8.72
CA GLY A 91 -0.31 -5.47 -9.63
C GLY A 91 -0.97 -6.82 -9.40
N SER A 92 -1.37 -7.12 -8.15
CA SER A 92 -2.09 -8.34 -7.81
C SER A 92 -3.53 -8.39 -8.33
N VAL A 93 -4.15 -7.23 -8.61
CA VAL A 93 -5.45 -7.13 -9.30
C VAL A 93 -5.24 -7.26 -10.82
N SER A 94 -4.55 -8.31 -11.25
CA SER A 94 -4.66 -8.75 -12.63
C SER A 94 -6.07 -9.31 -12.84
N PRO A 95 -6.75 -8.99 -13.96
CA PRO A 95 -8.09 -9.50 -14.19
C PRO A 95 -7.97 -11.02 -14.28
N ASP A 96 -8.60 -11.73 -13.34
CA ASP A 96 -8.99 -13.10 -13.57
C ASP A 96 -9.78 -13.09 -14.88
N THR A 97 -9.13 -13.50 -15.97
CA THR A 97 -9.82 -13.89 -17.20
C THR A 97 -10.70 -15.05 -16.79
N SER A 98 -11.90 -14.70 -16.33
CA SER A 98 -13.03 -15.60 -16.17
C SER A 98 -13.24 -16.23 -17.55
N MET A 99 -12.60 -17.36 -17.80
CA MET A 99 -13.00 -18.30 -18.83
C MET A 99 -14.31 -18.94 -18.34
N THR A 100 -15.36 -18.14 -18.25
CA THR A 100 -16.72 -18.66 -18.32
C THR A 100 -16.91 -19.05 -19.78
N THR A 101 -16.64 -20.32 -20.06
CA THR A 101 -17.06 -20.98 -21.29
C THR A 101 -18.55 -20.71 -21.50
N ALA A 102 -18.87 -19.82 -22.44
CA ALA A 102 -20.24 -19.68 -22.92
C ALA A 102 -20.74 -21.06 -23.39
N PRO A 103 -21.94 -21.51 -23.00
CA PRO A 103 -22.49 -22.73 -23.55
C PRO A 103 -22.67 -22.54 -25.06
N LYS A 104 -22.12 -23.46 -25.86
CA LYS A 104 -22.34 -23.50 -27.31
C LYS A 104 -23.85 -23.53 -27.57
N ALA A 105 -24.34 -22.52 -28.29
CA ALA A 105 -25.62 -22.63 -28.96
C ALA A 105 -25.48 -23.71 -30.04
N ASP A 106 -26.17 -24.84 -29.85
CA ASP A 106 -26.35 -25.86 -30.88
C ASP A 106 -27.11 -25.22 -32.05
N SER A 107 -26.35 -24.78 -33.05
CA SER A 107 -26.89 -24.43 -34.36
C SER A 107 -27.04 -25.73 -35.14
N ASN A 108 -28.26 -26.25 -35.21
CA ASN A 108 -28.63 -27.31 -36.14
C ASN A 108 -29.28 -26.67 -37.38
N PRO A 109 -28.63 -26.66 -38.56
CA PRO A 109 -29.31 -26.41 -39.81
C PRO A 109 -29.37 -27.72 -40.60
N LYS A 110 -30.57 -28.31 -40.73
CA LYS A 110 -30.83 -29.19 -41.87
C LYS A 110 -32.25 -29.00 -42.39
N ALA A 111 -32.28 -28.69 -43.68
CA ALA A 111 -33.39 -28.22 -44.47
C ALA A 111 -34.41 -29.32 -44.88
N ALA A 112 -35.56 -28.79 -45.33
CA ALA A 112 -36.42 -29.25 -46.42
C ALA A 112 -37.47 -30.35 -46.16
N SER A 113 -38.75 -29.96 -46.24
CA SER A 113 -39.67 -30.39 -47.32
C SER A 113 -40.99 -29.60 -47.27
N PRO A 114 -41.53 -29.12 -48.40
CA PRO A 114 -42.92 -28.66 -48.49
C PRO A 114 -43.82 -29.79 -49.02
N LEU A 115 -44.96 -30.07 -48.38
CA LEU A 115 -46.10 -30.74 -49.03
C LEU A 115 -47.35 -30.69 -48.14
N ALA A 116 -48.30 -29.82 -48.49
CA ALA A 116 -49.76 -30.03 -48.57
C ALA A 116 -50.45 -28.71 -48.91
#